data_AF-A7TCS9-F1
#
_entry.id   AF-A7TCS9-F1
#
_cell.length_a   1.000
_cell.length_b   1.000
_cell.length_c   1.000
_cell.angle_alpha   90.00
_cell.angle_beta   90.00
_cell.angle_gamma   90.00
#
_symmetry.space_group_name_H-M   'P 1'
#
loop_
_entity.id
_entity.type
_entity.pdbx_description
1 polymer ?
#
loop_
_entity_poly.entity_id
_entity_poly.type
_entity_poly.pdbx_seq_one_letter_code
_entity_poly.pdbx_strand_id
1 'polypeptide(L)' 'VNGGWSAWSNWTPCSVKCEGGTQSRDRNCTHPSPLNGGDNCVGEGKETRACNDFRCQ' A
#
# COMPACT_ATOMS: atom_id res chain seq x y z
N VAL A 1 -17.34 -14.26 -8.63
CA VAL A 1 -16.00 -13.77 -9.05
C VAL A 1 -15.29 -13.31 -7.80
N ASN A 2 -14.15 -13.90 -7.48
CA ASN A 2 -13.39 -13.49 -6.30
C ASN A 2 -12.67 -12.18 -6.58
N GLY A 3 -12.57 -11.34 -5.55
CA GLY A 3 -11.90 -10.06 -5.61
C GLY A 3 -10.41 -10.23 -5.89
N GLY A 4 -9.90 -9.41 -6.81
CA GLY A 4 -8.47 -9.31 -7.11
C GLY A 4 -7.93 -7.93 -6.75
N TRP A 5 -6.72 -7.92 -6.21
CA TRP A 5 -6.01 -6.68 -5.92
C TRP A 5 -5.63 -5.96 -7.20
N SER A 6 -5.86 -4.65 -7.24
CA SER A 6 -5.24 -3.75 -8.21
C SER A 6 -3.72 -3.75 -8.00
N ALA A 7 -3.00 -3.22 -9.00
CA ALA A 7 -1.63 -2.83 -8.79
C ALA A 7 -1.55 -1.88 -7.58
N TRP A 8 -0.46 -1.99 -6.83
CA TRP A 8 -0.13 -1.04 -5.79
C TRP A 8 0.05 0.36 -6.37
N SER A 9 -0.41 1.37 -5.63
CA SER A 9 -0.04 2.75 -5.89
C SER A 9 1.47 2.96 -5.67
N ASN A 10 1.97 4.08 -6.17
CA ASN A 10 3.30 4.53 -5.81
C ASN A 10 3.38 4.82 -4.32
N TRP A 11 4.56 4.60 -3.74
CA TRP A 11 4.84 5.04 -2.38
C TRP A 11 4.64 6.55 -2.25
N THR A 12 3.98 6.98 -1.18
CA THR A 12 3.94 8.37 -0.78
C THR A 12 5.37 8.86 -0.53
N PRO A 13 5.63 10.18 -0.65
CA PRO A 13 6.87 10.74 -0.15
C PRO A 13 7.11 10.32 1.31
N CYS A 14 8.38 10.12 1.66
CA CYS A 14 8.75 9.84 3.05
C CYS A 14 8.32 11.02 3.94
N SER A 15 7.79 10.72 5.13
CA SER A 15 7.32 11.74 6.07
C SER A 15 8.40 12.74 6.48
N VAL A 16 9.65 12.29 6.53
CA VAL A 16 10.84 13.13 6.79
C VAL A 16 11.91 12.86 5.75
N LYS A 17 12.78 13.84 5.55
CA LYS A 17 13.90 13.73 4.60
C LYS A 17 15.11 12.99 5.19
N CYS A 18 15.19 12.85 6.51
CA CYS A 18 16.29 12.23 7.26
C CYS A 18 15.80 11.86 8.67
N GLU A 19 16.61 11.14 9.44
CA GLU A 19 16.35 10.64 10.81
C GLU A 19 15.27 9.55 10.93
N GLY A 20 14.94 8.88 9.83
CA GLY A 20 13.97 7.79 9.83
C GLY A 20 12.53 8.31 9.75
N GLY A 21 11.94 8.15 8.58
CA GLY A 21 10.53 8.42 8.32
C GLY A 21 9.76 7.20 7.90
N THR A 22 8.51 7.43 7.51
CA THR A 22 7.62 6.40 6.98
C THR A 22 7.04 6.85 5.65
N GLN A 23 6.85 5.89 4.76
CA GLN A 23 6.10 6.04 3.53
C GLN A 23 5.04 4.95 3.46
N SER A 24 3.93 5.23 2.81
CA SER A 24 2.84 4.28 2.63
C SER A 24 2.45 4.14 1.17
N ARG A 25 1.85 3.01 0.81
CA ARG A 25 1.20 2.79 -0.47
C ARG A 25 -0.10 2.04 -0.26
N ASP A 26 -0.99 2.11 -1.24
CA ASP A 26 -2.34 1.57 -1.13
C ASP A 26 -2.70 0.80 -2.41
N ARG A 27 -3.58 -0.18 -2.29
CA ARG A 27 -4.15 -0.96 -3.40
C ARG A 27 -5.63 -1.21 -3.13
N ASN A 28 -6.41 -1.42 -4.19
CA ASN A 28 -7.85 -1.60 -4.09
C ASN A 28 -8.26 -2.99 -4.56
N CYS A 29 -9.29 -3.57 -3.94
CA CYS A 29 -9.82 -4.87 -4.33
C CYS A 29 -10.83 -4.73 -5.48
N THR A 30 -10.38 -4.24 -6.63
CA THR A 30 -11.25 -3.89 -7.76
C THR A 30 -10.85 -4.54 -9.08
N HIS A 31 -9.75 -5.31 -9.12
CA HIS A 31 -9.19 -5.87 -10.34
C HIS A 31 -9.09 -7.41 -10.26
N PRO A 32 -10.22 -8.14 -10.36
CA PRO A 32 -11.59 -7.66 -10.51
C PRO A 32 -12.27 -7.37 -9.16
N SER A 33 -13.34 -6.58 -9.14
CA SER A 33 -14.19 -6.45 -7.96
C SER A 33 -14.90 -7.77 -7.66
N PRO A 34 -15.08 -8.15 -6.39
CA PRO A 34 -15.84 -9.35 -6.03
C PRO A 34 -17.30 -9.22 -6.47
N LEU A 35 -17.84 -10.29 -7.08
CA LEU A 35 -19.21 -10.35 -7.61
C LEU A 35 -19.87 -11.69 -7.29
N ASN A 36 -21.20 -11.70 -7.20
CA ASN A 36 -22.04 -12.89 -6.98
C ASN A 36 -21.63 -13.71 -5.75
N GLY A 37 -21.33 -13.04 -4.63
CA GLY A 37 -20.88 -13.70 -3.39
C GLY A 37 -19.44 -14.23 -3.44
N GLY A 38 -18.62 -13.78 -4.39
CA GLY A 38 -17.19 -14.10 -4.41
C GLY A 38 -16.43 -13.42 -3.26
N ASP A 39 -15.32 -14.05 -2.87
CA ASP A 39 -14.56 -13.64 -1.70
C ASP A 39 -13.91 -12.27 -1.90
N ASN A 40 -13.77 -11.51 -0.80
CA ASN A 40 -12.96 -10.31 -0.79
C ASN A 40 -11.46 -10.65 -0.93
N CYS A 41 -10.66 -9.65 -1.33
CA CYS A 41 -9.23 -9.84 -1.44
C CYS A 41 -8.60 -10.14 -0.07
N VAL A 42 -7.75 -11.15 -0.02
CA VAL A 42 -7.04 -11.52 1.20
C VAL A 42 -5.77 -10.68 1.36
N GLY A 43 -5.54 -10.16 2.57
CA GLY A 43 -4.40 -9.34 2.94
C GLY A 43 -4.71 -7.85 3.07
N GLU A 44 -3.68 -7.04 3.30
CA GLU A 44 -3.85 -5.60 3.57
C GLU A 44 -4.00 -4.79 2.27
N GLY A 45 -4.87 -3.77 2.32
CA GLY A 45 -5.03 -2.77 1.26
C GLY A 45 -4.05 -1.60 1.38
N LYS A 46 -3.36 -1.48 2.51
CA LYS A 46 -2.35 -0.45 2.79
C LYS A 46 -1.07 -1.12 3.26
N GLU A 47 0.07 -0.61 2.81
CA GLU A 47 1.38 -1.00 3.30
C GLU A 47 2.15 0.23 3.75
N THR A 48 2.87 0.10 4.88
CA THR A 48 3.71 1.16 5.43
C THR A 48 5.13 0.60 5.65
N ARG A 49 6.15 1.38 5.31
CA ARG A 49 7.55 1.01 5.55
C ARG A 49 8.39 2.20 5.99
N ALA A 50 9.48 1.91 6.67
CA ALA A 50 10.50 2.90 7.01
C ALA A 50 11.21 3.43 5.75
N CYS A 51 11.69 4.67 5.82
CA CYS A 51 12.47 5.33 4.79
C CYS A 51 13.41 6.38 5.40
N ASN A 52 14.41 6.82 4.65
CA ASN A 52 15.31 7.91 5.04
C ASN A 52 15.96 7.78 6.42
N ASP A 53 16.50 6.59 6.72
CA ASP A 53 17.17 6.27 8.00
C ASP A 53 18.57 6.91 8.16
N PHE A 54 18.94 7.83 7.27
CA PHE A 54 20.21 8.56 7.34
C PHE A 54 20.04 9.84 8.16
N ARG A 55 21.11 10.27 8.84
CA ARG A 55 21.12 11.52 9.64
C ARG A 55 20.98 12.77 8.77
N CYS A 56 20.34 13.80 9.31
CA CYS A 56 20.33 15.12 8.70
C CYS A 56 21.73 15.75 8.79
N GLN A 57 22.09 16.54 7.77
CA GLN A 57 23.33 17.30 7.70
C GLN A 57 23.15 18.73 8.22
#